data_AF-A0A3Q8CKW5-F1
#
_entry.id   AF-A0A3Q8CKW5-F1
#
_cell.length_a   1.000
_cell.length_b   1.000
_cell.length_c   1.000
_cell.angle_alpha   90.00
_cell.angle_beta   90.00
_cell.angle_gamma   90.00
#
_symmetry.space_group_name_H-M   'P 1'
#
loop_
_entity.id
_entity.type
_entity.pdbx_description
1 polymer ?
#
loop_
_entity_poly.entity_id
_entity_poly.type
_entity_poly.pdbx_seq_one_letter_code
_entity_poly.pdbx_strand_id
1 'polypeptide(L)'
;MDILKIDGYQGTNLYGEQAAKLSKNTQLAADKNKTSNKSSKESTSVELSEKAQKIMQGAQVEPEIDLKKVATLKNAINSGNYKISAEDIAKRMMAQVNIQKED
;
A
#
# COMPACT_ATOMS: atom_id res chain seq x y z
N MET A 1 -39.35 53.10 -10.48
CA MET A 1 -37.88 53.18 -10.44
C MET A 1 -37.43 51.92 -9.74
N ASP A 2 -36.81 51.03 -10.50
CA ASP A 2 -37.00 49.59 -10.42
C ASP A 2 -36.04 48.86 -9.46
N ILE A 3 -36.51 47.74 -8.91
CA ILE A 3 -35.72 46.80 -8.10
C ILE A 3 -34.85 45.97 -9.06
N LEU A 4 -33.53 46.09 -8.92
CA LEU A 4 -32.56 45.31 -9.70
C LEU A 4 -32.63 43.83 -9.28
N LYS A 5 -33.25 42.99 -10.11
CA LYS A 5 -33.21 41.53 -9.97
C LYS A 5 -31.89 41.02 -10.56
N ILE A 6 -31.00 40.51 -9.71
CA ILE A 6 -29.79 39.81 -10.16
C ILE A 6 -30.19 38.39 -10.51
N ASP A 7 -30.61 38.18 -11.76
CA ASP A 7 -30.80 36.86 -12.34
C ASP A 7 -29.47 36.36 -12.90
N GLY A 8 -29.03 35.18 -12.45
CA GLY A 8 -27.98 34.40 -13.11
C GLY A 8 -26.61 34.37 -12.43
N TYR A 9 -26.54 33.94 -11.17
CA TYR A 9 -25.30 33.31 -10.68
C TYR A 9 -25.32 31.83 -11.06
N GLN A 10 -24.84 31.50 -12.26
CA GLN A 10 -24.47 30.13 -12.60
C GLN A 10 -23.07 29.86 -12.04
N GLY A 11 -23.02 29.36 -10.80
CA GLY A 11 -21.78 28.90 -10.20
C GLY A 11 -21.18 27.79 -11.07
N THR A 12 -20.02 28.04 -11.66
CA THR A 12 -19.27 27.02 -12.39
C THR A 12 -18.74 26.01 -11.35
N ASN A 13 -19.45 24.88 -11.20
CA ASN A 13 -19.02 23.77 -10.36
C ASN A 13 -17.81 23.05 -10.99
N LEU A 14 -16.64 23.71 -10.98
CA LEU A 14 -15.36 23.16 -11.47
C LEU A 14 -14.92 21.89 -10.73
N TYR A 15 -15.49 21.60 -9.56
CA TYR A 15 -15.21 20.39 -8.78
C TYR A 15 -16.00 19.15 -9.24
N GLY A 16 -17.17 19.32 -9.88
CA GLY A 16 -18.01 18.20 -10.30
C GLY A 16 -17.46 17.44 -11.51
N GLU A 17 -16.88 18.15 -12.48
CA GLU A 17 -16.33 17.53 -13.68
C GLU A 17 -15.05 16.72 -13.41
N GLN A 18 -14.27 17.11 -12.41
CA GLN A 18 -13.07 16.36 -12.00
C GLN A 18 -13.49 15.04 -11.34
N ALA A 19 -14.48 15.06 -10.44
CA ALA A 19 -15.01 13.86 -9.81
C ALA A 19 -15.60 12.86 -10.84
N ALA A 20 -16.29 13.35 -11.87
CA ALA A 20 -16.84 12.52 -12.94
C ALA A 20 -15.75 11.83 -13.80
N LYS A 21 -14.60 12.48 -14.00
CA LYS A 21 -13.46 11.89 -14.74
C LYS A 21 -12.74 10.79 -13.96
N LEU A 22 -12.63 10.91 -12.63
CA LEU A 22 -12.08 9.84 -11.79
C LEU A 22 -12.98 8.59 -11.78
N SER A 23 -14.31 8.75 -11.77
CA SER A 23 -15.25 7.62 -11.75
C SER A 23 -15.25 6.77 -13.03
N LYS A 24 -14.92 7.35 -14.19
CA LYS A 24 -14.81 6.58 -15.44
C LYS A 24 -13.58 5.67 -15.47
N ASN A 25 -12.50 6.08 -14.81
CA ASN A 25 -11.24 5.33 -14.83
C ASN A 25 -11.27 4.11 -13.88
N THR A 26 -12.09 4.14 -12.83
CA THR A 26 -12.29 3.00 -11.93
C THR A 26 -13.14 1.88 -12.53
N GLN A 27 -14.10 2.18 -13.42
CA GLN A 27 -14.91 1.15 -14.09
C GLN A 27 -14.12 0.38 -15.17
N LEU A 28 -13.21 1.05 -15.88
CA LEU A 28 -12.31 0.41 -16.87
C LEU A 28 -11.27 -0.52 -16.23
N ALA A 29 -10.98 -0.35 -14.93
CA ALA A 29 -10.07 -1.22 -14.19
C ALA A 29 -10.73 -2.51 -13.69
N ALA A 30 -12.06 -2.53 -13.54
CA ALA A 30 -12.81 -3.69 -13.04
C ALA A 30 -12.98 -4.79 -14.11
N ASP A 31 -13.08 -4.42 -15.40
CA ASP A 31 -13.28 -5.38 -16.50
C ASP A 31 -11.99 -6.08 -16.98
N LYS A 32 -10.80 -5.62 -16.54
CA LYS A 32 -9.53 -6.28 -16.88
C LYS A 32 -9.19 -7.50 -16.02
N ASN A 33 -9.99 -7.81 -14.99
CA ASN A 33 -9.71 -8.91 -14.07
C ASN A 33 -10.49 -10.20 -14.40
N LYS A 34 -10.86 -10.39 -15.67
CA LYS A 34 -11.34 -11.68 -16.20
C LYS A 34 -10.38 -12.22 -17.27
N THR A 35 -9.17 -12.56 -16.85
CA THR A 35 -8.34 -13.53 -17.59
C THR A 35 -8.58 -14.91 -16.98
N SER A 36 -9.47 -15.67 -17.64
CA SER A 36 -9.58 -17.11 -17.48
C SER A 36 -8.27 -17.75 -17.95
N ASN A 37 -7.34 -18.01 -17.03
CA ASN A 37 -6.15 -18.81 -17.29
C ASN A 37 -6.55 -20.27 -17.51
N LYS A 38 -6.95 -20.62 -18.73
CA LYS A 38 -6.98 -22.00 -19.18
C LYS A 38 -5.60 -22.35 -19.74
N SER A 39 -4.67 -22.70 -18.85
CA SER A 39 -3.43 -23.37 -19.22
C SER A 39 -3.34 -24.67 -18.43
N SER A 40 -3.88 -25.74 -18.99
CA SER A 40 -3.53 -27.10 -18.59
C SER A 40 -2.17 -27.42 -19.21
N LYS A 41 -1.10 -26.96 -18.58
CA LYS A 41 0.27 -27.42 -18.85
C LYS A 41 0.66 -28.33 -17.69
N GLU A 42 1.25 -29.48 -18.01
CA GLU A 42 1.64 -30.48 -17.02
C GLU A 42 2.31 -29.82 -15.79
N SER A 43 1.71 -30.03 -14.62
CA SER A 43 2.22 -29.49 -13.37
C SER A 43 3.37 -30.38 -12.88
N THR A 44 4.60 -29.94 -13.09
CA THR A 44 5.75 -30.48 -12.36
C THR A 44 5.58 -30.11 -10.89
N SER A 45 5.30 -31.11 -10.04
CA SER A 45 5.24 -30.89 -8.58
C SER A 45 6.65 -30.70 -8.05
N VAL A 46 6.90 -29.54 -7.43
CA VAL A 46 8.15 -29.24 -6.73
C VAL A 46 7.81 -29.16 -5.25
N GLU A 47 8.33 -30.10 -4.46
CA GLU A 47 8.16 -30.09 -3.02
C GLU A 47 9.29 -29.31 -2.34
N LEU A 48 8.94 -28.50 -1.35
CA LEU A 48 9.92 -27.83 -0.50
C LEU A 48 10.65 -28.88 0.34
N SER A 49 11.96 -28.70 0.56
CA SER A 49 12.69 -29.54 1.51
C SER A 49 12.09 -29.46 2.91
N GLU A 50 12.21 -30.52 3.71
CA GLU A 50 11.68 -30.56 5.08
C GLU A 50 12.16 -29.37 5.94
N LYS A 51 13.41 -28.93 5.71
CA LYS A 51 13.98 -27.76 6.39
C LYS A 51 13.26 -26.47 5.99
N ALA A 52 12.99 -26.26 4.70
CA ALA A 52 12.27 -25.09 4.22
C ALA A 52 10.82 -25.06 4.73
N GLN A 53 10.15 -26.21 4.76
CA GLN A 53 8.78 -26.32 5.29
C GLN A 53 8.71 -25.95 6.78
N LYS A 54 9.69 -26.36 7.60
CA LYS A 54 9.75 -26.00 9.03
C LYS A 54 9.94 -24.50 9.26
N ILE A 55 10.75 -23.83 8.43
CA ILE A 55 10.96 -22.38 8.53
C ILE A 55 9.66 -21.64 8.18
N MET A 56 8.95 -22.07 7.13
CA MET A 56 7.69 -21.45 6.74
C MET A 56 6.59 -21.61 7.80
N GLN A 57 6.51 -22.77 8.47
CA GLN A 57 5.56 -22.98 9.55
C GLN A 57 5.77 -22.00 10.72
N GLY A 58 7.03 -21.65 11.03
CA GLY A 58 7.34 -20.61 12.01
C GLY A 58 7.04 -19.18 11.55
N ALA A 59 7.07 -18.94 10.24
CA ALA A 59 6.82 -17.62 9.64
C ALA A 59 5.33 -17.33 9.34
N GLN A 60 4.47 -18.35 9.35
CA GLN A 60 3.01 -18.20 9.18
C GLN A 60 2.28 -17.72 10.46
N VAL A 61 2.99 -17.68 11.59
CA VAL A 61 2.44 -17.08 12.81
C VAL A 61 2.44 -15.56 12.60
N GLU A 62 1.27 -14.92 12.67
CA GLU A 62 1.16 -13.46 12.68
C GLU A 62 2.19 -12.90 13.67
N PRO A 63 3.06 -11.96 13.23
CA PRO A 63 4.10 -11.46 14.11
C PRO A 63 3.45 -10.82 15.33
N GLU A 64 3.77 -11.34 16.52
CA GLU A 64 3.25 -10.82 17.77
C GLU A 64 3.61 -9.33 17.90
N ILE A 65 2.59 -8.50 18.11
CA ILE A 65 2.78 -7.05 18.23
C ILE A 65 3.39 -6.75 19.60
N ASP A 66 4.65 -6.33 19.63
CA ASP A 66 5.28 -5.82 20.84
C ASP A 66 4.74 -4.41 21.20
N LEU A 67 3.70 -4.40 22.04
CA LEU A 67 3.05 -3.18 22.52
C LEU A 67 4.00 -2.27 23.33
N LYS A 68 4.97 -2.85 24.04
CA LYS A 68 5.93 -2.08 24.86
C LYS A 68 6.87 -1.28 23.97
N LYS A 69 7.35 -1.90 22.88
CA LYS A 69 8.16 -1.23 21.87
C LYS A 69 7.40 -0.10 21.18
N VAL A 70 6.13 -0.32 20.84
CA VAL A 70 5.26 0.71 20.25
C VAL A 70 5.08 1.90 21.21
N ALA A 71 4.79 1.65 22.48
CA ALA A 71 4.63 2.71 23.48
C ALA A 71 5.93 3.53 23.65
N THR A 72 7.07 2.85 23.72
CA THR A 72 8.39 3.49 23.83
C THR A 72 8.67 4.40 22.63
N LEU A 73 8.39 3.91 21.42
CA LEU A 73 8.60 4.66 20.19
C LEU A 73 7.69 5.91 20.12
N LYS A 74 6.40 5.75 20.44
CA LYS A 74 5.45 6.87 20.51
C LYS A 74 5.90 7.94 21.50
N ASN A 75 6.35 7.53 22.68
CA ASN A 75 6.85 8.47 23.69
C ASN A 75 8.10 9.22 23.20
N ALA A 76 9.06 8.55 22.57
CA ALA A 76 10.25 9.18 22.03
C ALA A 76 9.95 10.18 20.90
N ILE A 77 8.95 9.89 20.06
CA ILE A 77 8.47 10.80 19.02
C ILE A 77 7.81 12.03 19.66
N ASN A 78 6.88 11.81 20.59
CA ASN A 78 6.16 12.90 21.27
C ASN A 78 7.09 13.80 22.10
N SER A 79 8.15 13.24 22.68
CA SER A 79 9.13 14.01 23.45
C SER A 79 10.20 14.69 22.59
N GLY A 80 10.14 14.55 21.26
CA GLY A 80 11.14 15.09 20.32
C GLY A 80 12.51 14.41 20.40
N ASN A 81 12.64 13.29 21.11
CA ASN A 81 13.91 12.56 21.28
C ASN A 81 14.14 11.51 20.20
N TYR A 82 13.15 11.25 19.35
CA TYR A 82 13.31 10.40 18.19
C TYR A 82 14.07 11.12 17.08
N LYS A 83 15.27 10.61 16.74
CA LYS A 83 16.13 11.19 15.71
C LYS A 83 15.95 10.46 14.39
N ILE A 84 15.81 11.22 13.31
CA ILE A 84 15.78 10.71 11.94
C ILE A 84 17.07 11.15 11.26
N SER A 85 17.89 10.22 10.80
CA SER A 85 19.09 10.49 10.01
C SER A 85 18.95 9.89 8.61
N ALA A 86 19.54 10.56 7.61
CA ALA A 86 19.57 10.05 6.24
C ALA A 86 20.34 8.72 6.15
N GLU A 87 21.39 8.57 6.97
CA GLU A 87 22.18 7.35 7.07
C GLU A 87 21.36 6.16 7.59
N ASP A 88 20.56 6.35 8.65
CA ASP A 88 19.69 5.30 9.19
C ASP A 88 18.63 4.85 8.18
N ILE A 89 18.10 5.80 7.40
CA ILE A 89 17.14 5.50 6.32
C ILE A 89 17.83 4.69 5.23
N ALA A 90 18.98 5.16 4.73
CA ALA A 90 19.73 4.48 3.68
C ALA A 90 20.14 3.06 4.11
N LYS A 91 20.59 2.88 5.35
CA LYS A 91 20.95 1.57 5.91
C LYS A 91 19.76 0.60 5.91
N ARG A 92 18.57 1.08 6.28
CA ARG A 92 17.33 0.27 6.25
C ARG A 92 16.90 -0.10 4.82
N MET A 93 17.00 0.83 3.89
CA MET A 93 16.72 0.58 2.47
C MET A 93 17.68 -0.47 1.89
N MET A 94 18.98 -0.32 2.16
CA MET A 94 20.00 -1.26 1.68
C MET A 94 19.86 -2.64 2.32
N ALA A 95 19.49 -2.72 3.61
CA ALA A 95 19.23 -4.01 4.26
C ALA A 95 18.08 -4.78 3.58
N GLN A 96 17.04 -4.08 3.11
CA GLN A 96 15.95 -4.72 2.36
C GLN A 96 16.38 -5.19 0.97
N VAL A 97 17.28 -4.47 0.32
CA VAL A 97 17.80 -4.81 -1.02
C VAL A 97 18.81 -5.96 -0.96
N ASN A 98 19.67 -6.00 0.06
CA ASN A 98 20.69 -7.06 0.20
C ASN A 98 20.06 -8.44 0.48
N ILE A 99 18.88 -8.49 1.10
CA ILE A 99 18.13 -9.74 1.28
C ILE A 99 17.71 -10.34 -0.08
N GLN A 100 17.64 -9.56 -1.16
CA GLN A 100 17.26 -10.03 -2.51
C GLN A 100 18.45 -10.43 -3.39
N LYS A 101 19.70 -10.29 -2.91
CA LYS A 101 20.93 -10.56 -3.71
C LYS A 101 21.69 -11.80 -3.28
N GLU A 102 21.22 -12.53 -2.27
CA GLU A 102 21.81 -13.81 -1.83
C GLU A 102 20.99 -15.02 -2.32
N ASP A 103 20.50 -14.96 -3.56
CA ASP A 103 20.01 -16.11 -4.33
C ASP A 103 20.82 -16.26 -5.62
#